data_AF-A0A7Y5FVL2-F1
#
_entry.id   AF-A0A7Y5FVL2-F1
#
_cell.length_a   1.000
_cell.length_b   1.000
_cell.length_c   1.000
_cell.angle_alpha   90.00
_cell.angle_beta   90.00
_cell.angle_gamma   90.00
#
_symmetry.space_group_name_H-M   'P 1'
#
loop_
_entity.id
_entity.type
_entity.pdbx_description
1 polymer ?
#
loop_
_entity_poly.entity_id
_entity_poly.type
_entity_poly.pdbx_seq_one_letter_code
_entity_poly.pdbx_strand_id
1 'polypeptide(L)'
;MIPIPLSRYIIKPHARLEMKRRQITEEQIAAVLSAPEQVEQVRTGRNVYQSRLNFDDPPKIYLLRVFVDVDCDPAEVVTVYRTSKLSKYWS
;
A
#
# COMPACT_ATOMS: atom_id res chain seq x y z
N MET A 1 5.66 9.82 14.43
CA MET A 1 6.12 10.44 13.16
C MET A 1 4.89 10.61 12.28
N ILE A 2 4.62 11.80 11.75
CA ILE A 2 3.51 11.98 10.81
C ILE A 2 3.90 11.24 9.52
N PRO A 3 3.08 10.32 8.99
CA PRO A 3 3.43 9.62 7.78
C PRO A 3 3.46 10.61 6.60
N ILE A 4 4.52 10.56 5.80
CA ILE A 4 4.74 11.48 4.67
C ILE A 4 3.88 11.01 3.50
N PRO A 5 2.91 11.80 3.02
CA PRO A 5 2.13 11.46 1.83
C PRO A 5 3.00 11.34 0.59
N LEU A 6 2.61 10.45 -0.32
CA LEU A 6 3.32 10.20 -1.56
C LEU A 6 2.39 10.39 -2.76
N SER A 7 2.58 11.51 -3.47
CA SER A 7 1.75 11.90 -4.61
C SER A 7 2.37 11.59 -5.98
N ARG A 8 3.69 11.36 -6.04
CA ARG A 8 4.42 11.06 -7.28
C ARG A 8 5.10 9.70 -7.21
N TYR A 9 4.57 8.73 -7.94
CA TYR A 9 5.10 7.37 -7.99
C TYR A 9 4.87 6.70 -9.33
N ILE A 10 5.58 5.59 -9.55
CA ILE A 10 5.33 4.65 -10.65
C ILE A 10 4.99 3.26 -10.10
N ILE A 11 4.01 2.60 -10.70
CA ILE A 11 3.65 1.22 -10.36
C ILE A 11 4.42 0.27 -11.27
N LYS A 12 5.33 -0.52 -10.68
CA LYS A 12 6.17 -1.46 -11.41
C LYS A 12 5.33 -2.60 -12.03
N PRO A 13 5.80 -3.25 -13.11
CA PRO A 13 5.06 -4.33 -13.77
C PRO A 13 4.63 -5.46 -12.83
N HIS A 14 5.52 -5.86 -11.90
CA HIS A 14 5.18 -6.87 -10.89
C HIS A 14 4.00 -6.43 -10.01
N ALA A 15 4.02 -5.20 -9.49
CA ALA A 15 2.92 -4.66 -8.70
C ALA A 15 1.59 -4.63 -9.48
N ARG A 16 1.61 -4.29 -10.78
CA ARG A 16 0.42 -4.33 -11.64
C ARG A 16 -0.18 -5.74 -11.76
N LEU A 17 0.66 -6.77 -11.85
CA LEU A 17 0.18 -8.16 -11.80
C LEU A 17 -0.46 -8.50 -10.45
N GLU A 18 0.19 -8.11 -9.35
CA GLU A 18 -0.29 -8.38 -7.99
C GLU A 18 -1.61 -7.67 -7.69
N MET A 19 -1.80 -6.45 -8.21
CA MET A 19 -3.06 -5.71 -8.21
C MET A 19 -4.17 -6.48 -8.90
N LYS A 20 -3.95 -6.87 -10.16
CA LYS A 20 -4.95 -7.59 -10.97
C LYS A 20 -5.38 -8.89 -10.30
N ARG A 21 -4.43 -9.65 -9.75
CA ARG A 21 -4.68 -10.91 -9.05
C ARG A 21 -5.51 -10.74 -7.78
N ARG A 22 -5.43 -9.59 -7.12
CA ARG A 22 -6.07 -9.33 -5.82
C ARG A 22 -7.24 -8.37 -5.88
N GLN A 23 -7.60 -7.91 -7.08
CA GLN A 23 -8.65 -6.91 -7.30
C GLN A 23 -8.37 -5.61 -6.54
N ILE A 24 -7.12 -5.16 -6.58
CA ILE A 24 -6.70 -3.86 -6.02
C ILE A 24 -6.64 -2.85 -7.16
N THR A 25 -7.34 -1.72 -7.00
CA THR A 25 -7.37 -0.67 -8.01
C THR A 25 -6.28 0.38 -7.80
N GLU A 26 -5.98 1.18 -8.82
CA GLU A 26 -5.02 2.27 -8.69
C GLU A 26 -5.52 3.35 -7.72
N GLU A 27 -6.83 3.58 -7.66
CA GLU A 27 -7.46 4.54 -6.75
C GLU A 27 -7.27 4.14 -5.29
N GLN A 28 -7.36 2.83 -4.98
CA GLN A 28 -7.08 2.31 -3.64
C GLN A 28 -5.61 2.52 -3.25
N ILE A 29 -4.68 2.33 -4.18
CA ILE A 29 -3.26 2.62 -3.96
C ILE A 29 -3.07 4.12 -3.73
N ALA A 30 -3.65 4.98 -4.57
CA ALA A 30 -3.55 6.42 -4.46
C ALA A 30 -4.09 6.93 -3.12
N ALA A 31 -5.22 6.39 -2.66
CA ALA A 31 -5.80 6.71 -1.36
C ALA A 31 -4.85 6.35 -0.19
N VAL A 32 -4.24 5.16 -0.22
CA VAL A 32 -3.28 4.73 0.80
C VAL A 32 -1.99 5.56 0.76
N LEU A 33 -1.48 5.91 -0.43
CA LEU A 33 -0.24 6.66 -0.55
C LEU A 33 -0.42 8.14 -0.18
N SER A 34 -1.58 8.74 -0.48
CA SER A 34 -1.88 10.15 -0.18
C SER A 34 -2.30 10.38 1.27
N ALA A 35 -2.97 9.41 1.90
CA ALA A 35 -3.43 9.48 3.28
C ALA A 35 -3.24 8.12 3.99
N PRO A 36 -1.99 7.68 4.20
CA PRO A 36 -1.72 6.43 4.90
C PRO A 36 -2.16 6.53 6.35
N GLU A 37 -2.84 5.50 6.86
CA GLU A 37 -3.09 5.40 8.29
C GLU A 37 -1.81 5.05 9.06
N GLN A 38 -0.93 4.26 8.46
CA GLN A 38 0.38 3.91 9.01
C GLN A 38 1.44 3.81 7.90
N VAL A 39 2.68 4.16 8.27
CA VAL A 39 3.87 3.92 7.45
C VAL A 39 4.93 3.24 8.30
N GLU A 40 5.41 2.09 7.85
CA GLU A 40 6.50 1.35 8.51
C GLU A 40 7.70 1.28 7.57
N GLN A 41 8.91 1.47 8.11
CA GLN A 41 10.12 1.18 7.36
C GLN A 41 10.42 -0.32 7.43
N VAL A 42 10.40 -0.99 6.28
CA VAL A 42 10.67 -2.43 6.19
C VAL A 42 12.17 -2.69 6.20
N ARG A 43 12.91 -1.82 5.51
CA ARG A 43 14.38 -1.74 5.46
C ARG A 43 14.76 -0.36 4.92
N THR A 44 16.03 0.01 5.02
CA THR A 44 16.53 1.25 4.39
C THR A 44 16.11 1.31 2.92
N GLY A 45 15.53 2.44 2.49
CA GLY A 45 15.04 2.66 1.13
C GLY A 45 13.67 2.05 0.81
N ARG A 46 13.07 1.23 1.68
CA ARG A 46 11.74 0.62 1.43
C ARG A 46 10.78 0.78 2.60
N ASN A 47 9.68 1.46 2.32
CA ASN A 47 8.58 1.65 3.26
C ASN A 47 7.35 0.85 2.84
N VAL A 48 6.51 0.52 3.81
CA VAL A 48 5.13 0.04 3.57
C VAL A 48 4.16 1.11 4.05
N TYR A 49 3.31 1.54 3.13
CA TYR A 49 2.17 2.40 3.38
C TYR A 49 0.96 1.50 3.54
N GLN A 50 0.18 1.70 4.61
CA GLN A 50 -0.96 0.84 4.87
C GLN A 50 -2.14 1.57 5.46
N SER A 51 -3.33 1.16 5.02
CA SER A 51 -4.61 1.61 5.58
C SER A 51 -5.62 0.47 5.54
N ARG A 52 -6.57 0.51 6.46
CA ARG A 52 -7.76 -0.32 6.47
C ARG A 52 -8.73 0.20 5.42
N LEU A 53 -9.25 -0.71 4.60
CA LEU A 53 -10.27 -0.41 3.60
C LEU A 53 -11.36 -1.46 3.65
N ASN A 54 -12.58 -1.05 3.32
CA ASN A 54 -13.67 -1.99 3.05
C ASN A 54 -13.48 -2.57 1.65
N PHE A 55 -13.43 -3.89 1.56
CA PHE A 55 -13.45 -4.63 0.30
C PHE A 55 -14.63 -5.59 0.28
N ASP A 56 -14.93 -6.09 -0.92
CA ASP A 56 -15.96 -7.10 -1.20
C ASP A 56 -17.39 -6.58 -0.96
N ASP A 57 -18.38 -7.39 -1.34
CA ASP A 57 -19.81 -7.15 -1.07
C ASP A 57 -20.40 -8.45 -0.49
N PRO A 58 -20.79 -8.50 0.81
CA PRO A 58 -20.85 -7.38 1.76
C PRO A 58 -19.47 -6.87 2.21
N PRO A 59 -19.37 -5.59 2.62
CA PRO A 59 -18.10 -4.95 2.94
C PRO A 59 -17.41 -5.58 4.16
N LYS A 60 -16.17 -6.00 3.97
CA LYS A 60 -15.29 -6.51 5.01
C LYS A 60 -14.01 -5.69 5.08
N ILE A 61 -13.54 -5.41 6.29
CA ILE A 61 -12.31 -4.66 6.52
C ILE A 61 -11.09 -5.55 6.19
N TYR A 62 -10.23 -5.06 5.32
CA TYR A 62 -8.88 -5.59 5.11
C TYR A 62 -7.85 -4.48 5.29
N LEU A 63 -6.63 -4.89 5.63
CA LEU A 63 -5.45 -4.03 5.58
C LEU A 63 -4.85 -4.09 4.17
N LEU A 64 -4.87 -2.97 3.45
CA LEU A 64 -4.13 -2.82 2.19
C LEU A 64 -2.71 -2.38 2.52
N ARG A 65 -1.72 -3.12 2.03
CA ARG A 65 -0.29 -2.85 2.21
C ARG A 65 0.35 -2.55 0.85
N VAL A 66 0.96 -1.37 0.75
CA VAL A 66 1.62 -0.85 -0.46
C VAL A 66 3.11 -0.68 -0.16
N PHE A 67 3.95 -1.50 -0.78
CA PHE A 67 5.40 -1.44 -0.59
C PHE A 67 6.02 -0.51 -1.63
N VAL A 68 6.80 0.45 -1.15
CA VAL A 68 7.36 1.53 -1.96
C VAL A 68 8.86 1.64 -1.74
N ASP A 69 9.62 1.62 -2.83
CA ASP A 69 11.01 2.08 -2.84
C ASP A 69 11.02 3.61 -2.88
N VAL A 70 11.51 4.22 -1.80
CA VAL A 70 11.48 5.68 -1.54
C VAL A 70 12.83 6.34 -1.78
N ASP A 71 13.85 5.56 -2.14
CA ASP A 71 15.19 6.01 -2.55
C ASP A 71 15.30 6.32 -4.05
N CYS A 72 14.22 6.08 -4.80
CA CYS A 72 14.08 6.38 -6.22
C CYS A 72 13.23 7.64 -6.44
N ASP A 73 13.50 8.37 -7.53
CA ASP A 73 12.71 9.54 -7.92
C ASP A 73 12.23 9.42 -9.38
N PRO A 74 10.92 9.20 -9.64
CA PRO A 74 9.84 9.08 -8.66
C PRO A 74 9.91 7.77 -7.86
N ALA A 75 9.25 7.74 -6.71
CA ALA A 75 9.18 6.53 -5.88
C ALA A 75 8.49 5.37 -6.62
N GLU A 76 8.85 4.14 -6.29
CA GLU A 76 8.38 2.96 -7.04
C GLU A 76 7.52 2.04 -6.17
N VAL A 77 6.27 1.81 -6.57
CA VAL A 77 5.42 0.77 -5.97
C VAL A 77 5.90 -0.58 -6.49
N VAL A 78 6.51 -1.36 -5.62
CA VAL A 78 7.15 -2.64 -5.98
C VAL A 78 6.24 -3.85 -5.80
N THR A 79 5.34 -3.83 -4.81
CA THR A 79 4.33 -4.86 -4.61
C THR A 79 3.17 -4.35 -3.75
N VAL A 80 2.00 -4.97 -3.90
CA VAL A 80 0.79 -4.64 -3.14
C VAL A 80 0.02 -5.91 -2.79
N TYR A 81 -0.60 -5.94 -1.62
CA TYR A 81 -1.57 -6.96 -1.27
C TYR A 81 -2.52 -6.50 -0.16
N ARG A 82 -3.65 -7.19 -0.04
CA ARG A 82 -4.61 -7.03 1.06
C ARG A 82 -4.57 -8.24 2.00
N THR A 83 -4.79 -8.02 3.29
CA THR A 83 -4.87 -9.09 4.29
C THR A 83 -5.93 -8.82 5.34
N SER A 84 -6.62 -9.87 5.79
CA SER A 84 -7.59 -9.80 6.89
C SER A 84 -6.93 -9.93 8.27
N LYS A 85 -5.61 -10.21 8.33
CA LYS A 85 -4.87 -10.42 9.58
C LYS A 85 -4.43 -9.10 10.22
N LEU A 86 -5.36 -8.20 10.54
CA LEU A 86 -5.03 -6.88 11.13
C LEU A 86 -4.16 -7.01 12.38
N SER A 87 -4.49 -7.93 13.29
CA SER A 87 -3.75 -8.13 14.55
C SER A 87 -2.27 -8.47 14.39
N LYS A 88 -1.85 -9.00 13.23
CA LYS A 88 -0.44 -9.32 12.95
C LYS A 88 0.36 -8.11 12.48
N TYR A 89 -0.32 -7.13 11.91
CA TYR A 89 0.29 -6.09 11.06
C TYR A 89 -0.06 -4.68 11.48
N TRP A 90 -0.85 -4.54 12.56
CA TRP A 90 -1.35 -3.29 13.09
C TRP A 90 -0.83 -3.14 14.52
N SER A 91 0.08 -2.19 14.76
CA SER A 91 0.65 -1.87 16.07
C SER A 91 0.74 -0.37 16.27
#